data_AF-A0A507BX21-F1
#
_entry.id   AF-A0A507BX21-F1
#
_cell.length_a   1.000
_cell.length_b   1.000
_cell.length_c   1.000
_cell.angle_alpha   90.00
_cell.angle_beta   90.00
_cell.angle_gamma   90.00
#
_symmetry.space_group_name_H-M   'P 1'
#
loop_
_entity.id
_entity.type
_entity.pdbx_description
1 polymer ?
#
loop_
_entity_poly.entity_id
_entity_poly.type
_entity_poly.pdbx_seq_one_letter_code
_entity_poly.pdbx_strand_id
1 'polypeptide(L)' 'MTVLRKRIKLDPRRGMFLLVGIENTVMPASSASLSRIYNEHRDEDGFLYMTIALENAFGQSSLF' A
#
# COMPACT_ATOMS: atom_id res chain seq x y z
N MET A 1 -1.87 -1.76 8.64
CA MET A 1 -2.18 -2.70 7.52
C MET A 1 -3.29 -3.73 7.83
N THR A 2 -3.84 -3.80 9.04
CA THR A 2 -4.79 -4.86 9.42
C THR A 2 -6.22 -4.65 8.90
N VAL A 3 -6.71 -3.41 8.84
CA VAL A 3 -8.09 -3.11 8.40
C VAL A 3 -8.28 -3.40 6.91
N LEU A 4 -7.34 -2.97 6.06
CA LEU A 4 -7.39 -3.22 4.61
C LEU A 4 -7.33 -4.72 4.30
N ARG A 5 -6.47 -5.49 4.99
CA ARG A 5 -6.35 -6.94 4.80
C ARG A 5 -7.65 -7.69 5.13
N LYS A 6 -8.38 -7.23 6.16
CA LYS A 6 -9.70 -7.79 6.53
C LYS A 6 -10.78 -7.50 5.48
N ARG A 7 -10.73 -6.34 4.82
CA ARG A 7 -11.73 -5.93 3.82
C ARG A 7 -11.55 -6.60 2.46
N ILE A 8 -10.31 -6.84 2.05
CA ILE A 8 -9.98 -7.33 0.69
C ILE A 8 -9.94 -8.88 0.64
N LYS A 9 -10.16 -9.58 1.76
CA LYS A 9 -10.05 -11.06 1.89
C LYS A 9 -8.78 -11.62 1.22
N LEU A 10 -7.66 -10.95 1.44
CA LEU A 10 -6.40 -11.30 0.80
C LEU A 10 -5.83 -12.59 1.43
N ASP A 11 -5.35 -13.52 0.59
CA ASP A 11 -4.63 -14.70 1.03
C ASP A 11 -3.45 -14.30 1.93
N PRO A 12 -3.28 -14.91 3.12
CA PRO A 12 -2.16 -14.62 4.01
C PRO A 12 -0.78 -14.79 3.35
N ARG A 13 -0.66 -15.55 2.26
CA ARG A 13 0.57 -15.77 1.47
C ARG A 13 0.94 -14.63 0.54
N ARG A 14 0.00 -13.71 0.26
CA ARG A 14 0.29 -12.53 -0.57
C ARG A 14 0.71 -11.37 0.32
N GLY A 15 1.84 -10.75 -0.04
CA GLY A 15 2.30 -9.49 0.51
C GLY A 15 1.41 -8.36 0.01
N MET A 16 1.12 -7.41 0.89
CA MET A 16 0.34 -6.22 0.55
C MET A 16 1.19 -4.99 0.82
N PHE A 17 1.36 -4.18 -0.21
CA PHE A 17 2.12 -2.95 -0.20
C PHE A 17 1.15 -1.80 -0.46
N LEU A 18 1.20 -0.79 0.39
CA LEU A 18 0.43 0.44 0.19
C LEU A 18 1.39 1.48 -0.38
N LEU A 19 0.96 2.16 -1.43
CA LEU A 19 1.73 3.20 -2.06
C LEU A 19 0.87 4.46 -2.09
N VAL A 20 1.45 5.60 -1.76
CA VAL A 20 0.74 6.87 -1.63
C VAL A 20 1.17 7.81 -2.75
N GLY A 21 0.21 8.49 -3.36
CA GLY A 21 0.43 9.44 -4.46
C GLY A 21 0.15 8.86 -5.85
N ILE A 22 -0.14 9.75 -6.81
CA ILE A 22 -0.45 9.41 -8.21
C ILE A 22 0.84 9.33 -9.05
N GLU A 23 1.77 10.27 -8.89
CA GLU A 23 3.01 10.34 -9.67
C GLU A 23 4.25 9.90 -8.88
N ASN A 24 4.36 10.32 -7.61
CA ASN A 24 5.45 9.94 -6.70
C ASN A 24 4.95 8.90 -5.71
N THR A 25 4.95 7.66 -6.18
CA THR A 25 4.46 6.48 -5.46
C THR A 25 5.42 6.15 -4.30
N VAL A 26 5.18 6.74 -3.12
CA VAL A 26 6.01 6.52 -1.91
C VAL A 26 5.40 5.42 -1.06
N MET A 27 6.24 4.51 -0.57
CA MET A 27 5.82 3.50 0.41
C MET A 27 5.90 4.11 1.81
N PRO A 28 4.76 4.42 2.47
CA PRO A 28 4.77 4.99 3.80
C PRO A 28 5.32 3.97 4.81
N ALA A 29 6.05 4.46 5.81
CA ALA A 29 6.51 3.61 6.89
C ALA A 29 5.30 2.96 7.60
N SER A 30 5.40 1.67 7.94
CA SER A 30 4.33 0.90 8.59
C SER A 30 3.84 1.49 9.92
N SER A 31 4.65 2.36 10.56
CA SER A 31 4.38 3.07 11.80
C SER A 31 3.93 4.52 11.61
N ALA A 32 3.92 5.04 10.38
CA ALA A 32 3.51 6.41 10.10
C ALA A 32 2.00 6.59 10.37
N SER A 33 1.66 7.72 11.01
CA SER A 33 0.27 8.09 11.21
C SER A 33 -0.39 8.49 9.89
N LEU A 34 -1.66 8.08 9.69
CA LEU A 34 -2.44 8.46 8.52
C LEU A 34 -2.60 9.99 8.39
N SER A 35 -2.67 10.71 9.52
CA SER A 35 -2.76 12.18 9.52
C SER A 35 -1.53 12.83 8.89
N ARG A 36 -0.34 12.28 9.16
CA ARG A 36 0.91 12.76 8.59
C ARG A 36 0.98 12.48 7.09
N ILE A 37 0.64 11.25 6.69
CA ILE A 37 0.59 10.84 5.28
C ILE A 37 -0.37 11.73 4.49
N TYR A 38 -1.56 11.99 5.04
CA TYR A 38 -2.56 12.87 4.43
C TYR A 38 -2.05 14.30 4.25
N ASN A 39 -1.44 14.89 5.29
CA ASN A 39 -0.93 16.26 5.18
C ASN A 39 0.22 16.39 4.17
N GLU A 40 1.03 15.35 4.01
CA GLU A 40 2.20 15.35 3.12
C GLU A 40 1.86 14.99 1.66
N HIS A 41 0.81 14.19 1.40
CA HIS A 41 0.54 13.60 0.08
C HIS A 41 -0.92 13.73 -0.41
N ARG A 42 -1.75 14.54 0.25
CA ARG A 42 -3.09 14.86 -0.29
C ARG A 42 -2.96 15.58 -1.63
N ASP A 43 -3.91 15.34 -2.50
CA ASP A 43 -4.04 16.07 -3.75
C ASP A 43 -4.79 17.41 -3.52
N GLU A 44 -4.82 18.27 -4.53
CA GLU A 44 -5.45 19.59 -4.46
C GLU A 44 -6.96 19.51 -4.30
N ASP A 45 -7.57 18.39 -4.74
CA ASP A 45 -8.98 18.09 -4.55
C ASP A 45 -9.36 17.72 -3.09
N GLY A 46 -8.36 17.57 -2.21
CA GLY A 46 -8.54 17.22 -0.80
C GLY A 46 -8.66 15.71 -0.54
N PHE A 47 -8.45 14.87 -1.54
CA PHE A 47 -8.42 13.42 -1.40
C PHE A 47 -6.99 12.89 -1.29
N LEU A 48 -6.86 11.72 -0.65
CA LEU A 48 -5.60 10.98 -0.58
C LEU A 48 -5.70 9.76 -1.49
N TYR A 49 -4.94 9.79 -2.57
CA TYR A 49 -4.86 8.69 -3.51
C TYR A 49 -3.83 7.66 -3.05
N MET A 50 -4.25 6.40 -3.03
CA MET A 50 -3.41 5.29 -2.63
C MET A 50 -3.60 4.11 -3.57
N THR A 51 -2.49 3.49 -3.95
CA THR A 51 -2.45 2.29 -4.75
C THR A 51 -2.09 1.10 -3.87
N ILE A 52 -2.82 0.01 -4.00
CA ILE A 52 -2.53 -1.24 -3.28
C ILE A 52 -1.86 -2.19 -4.26
N ALA A 53 -0.58 -2.46 -4.03
CA ALA A 53 0.17 -3.47 -4.76
C ALA A 53 0.12 -4.80 -4.00
N LEU A 54 -0.17 -5.88 -4.73
CA LEU A 54 -0.26 -7.24 -4.21
C LEU A 54 0.86 -8.06 -4.83
N GLU A 55 1.92 -8.32 -4.07
CA GLU A 55 3.02 -9.17 -4.53
C GLU A 55 2.94 -10.55 -3.88
N ASN A 56 3.34 -11.58 -4.62
CA ASN A 56 3.52 -12.90 -4.04
C ASN A 56 4.80 -12.85 -3.18
N ALA A 57 4.65 -13.02 -1.86
CA ALA A 57 5.78 -12.95 -0.93
C ALA A 57 6.77 -14.12 -1.07
N PHE A 58 6.39 -15.16 -1.81
CA PHE A 58 7.28 -16.24 -2.21
C PHE A 58 7.73 -15.96 -3.64
N GLY A 59 9.02 -15.64 -3.80
CA GLY A 59 9.64 -15.50 -5.11
C GLY A 59 9.26 -16.71 -5.97
N GLN A 60 8.84 -16.47 -7.20
CA GLN A 60 8.83 -17.55 -8.18
C GLN A 60 10.26 -18.03 -8.26
N SER A 61 10.53 -19.24 -7.77
CA SER A 61 11.68 -19.99 -8.23
C SER A 61 11.45 -20.15 -9.72
N SER A 62 12.07 -19.25 -10.51
CA SER A 62 12.22 -19.42 -11.94
C SER A 62 13.17 -20.60 -12.13
N LEU A 63 12.64 -21.80 -11.95
CA LEU A 63 13.17 -23.03 -12.50
C LEU A 63 12.55 -23.18 -13.88
N PHE A 64 13.10 -22.45 -14.86
CA PHE A 64 13.21 -22.83 -16.27
C PHE A 64 14.31 -21.98 -16.90
#